data_AF-A0A954A1S7-F1
#
_entry.id   AF-A0A954A1S7-F1
#
_cell.length_a   1.000
_cell.length_b   1.000
_cell.length_c   1.000
_cell.angle_alpha   90.00
_cell.angle_beta   90.00
_cell.angle_gamma   90.00
#
_symmetry.space_group_name_H-M   'P 1'
#
loop_
_entity.id
_entity.type
_entity.pdbx_description
1 polymer ?
#
loop_
_entity_poly.entity_id
_entity_poly.type
_entity_poly.pdbx_seq_one_letter_code
_entity_poly.pdbx_strand_id
1 'polypeptide(L)'
;MMRSTTAMLLALLTACGCQPKRDERQGTREMTTDSLAIELSVDGKRIRATLVNGTGDAVTILHTARHQACELVLTDGEGHVLQPFDSRSIKKGDDTVYCTQLTEVAPGARQLLFDGEFEEGDGGRRLEWGPFEFAKVASGRYRATVRWAATAESCFDEDSMEEERPAGLWRGTLDSNEVTIDLD
;
A
#
# COMPACT_ATOMS: atom_id res chain seq x y z
N MET A 1 66.78 -44.09 -31.40
CA MET A 1 66.00 -43.93 -32.66
C MET A 1 64.76 -44.80 -32.59
N MET A 2 63.60 -44.21 -32.32
CA MET A 2 62.29 -44.79 -32.64
C MET A 2 61.28 -43.63 -32.61
N ARG A 3 60.59 -43.44 -33.73
CA ARG A 3 59.54 -42.43 -33.97
C ARG A 3 58.19 -43.04 -33.58
N SER A 4 57.26 -42.24 -33.03
CA SER A 4 55.81 -42.35 -33.30
C SER A 4 55.06 -41.20 -32.61
N THR A 5 54.66 -40.12 -33.32
CA THR A 5 53.31 -39.85 -33.88
C THR A 5 52.11 -39.89 -32.91
N THR A 6 51.62 -38.69 -32.60
CA THR A 6 50.23 -38.19 -32.77
C THR A 6 49.05 -38.99 -32.18
N ALA A 7 48.27 -38.35 -31.29
CA ALA A 7 46.84 -38.10 -31.52
C ALA A 7 46.22 -37.28 -30.39
N MET A 8 45.79 -36.08 -30.76
CA MET A 8 44.83 -35.24 -30.08
C MET A 8 43.45 -35.90 -30.22
N LEU A 9 42.71 -36.12 -29.13
CA LEU A 9 41.26 -36.37 -29.21
C LEU A 9 40.53 -35.45 -28.24
N LEU A 10 39.88 -34.48 -28.87
CA LEU A 10 38.91 -33.55 -28.31
C LEU A 10 37.58 -34.33 -28.17
N ALA A 11 37.03 -34.42 -26.96
CA ALA A 11 35.67 -34.92 -26.74
C ALA A 11 34.83 -33.81 -26.11
N LEU A 12 34.27 -32.95 -26.98
CA LEU A 12 33.16 -32.07 -26.66
C LEU A 12 31.89 -32.91 -26.58
N LEU A 13 31.44 -33.25 -25.37
CA LEU A 13 30.09 -33.71 -25.14
C LEU A 13 29.19 -32.49 -24.97
N THR A 14 28.53 -32.13 -26.05
CA THR A 14 27.36 -31.25 -26.09
C THR A 14 26.25 -31.86 -25.23
N ALA A 15 26.10 -31.36 -24.01
CA ALA A 15 24.87 -31.57 -23.24
C ALA A 15 23.73 -30.87 -23.97
N CYS A 16 22.78 -31.67 -24.46
CA CYS A 16 21.57 -31.22 -25.11
C CYS A 16 20.75 -30.42 -24.07
N GLY A 17 20.78 -29.10 -24.18
CA GLY A 17 19.99 -28.19 -23.37
C GLY A 17 18.52 -28.27 -23.76
N CYS A 18 17.80 -29.24 -23.19
CA CYS A 18 16.35 -29.11 -23.01
C CYS A 18 16.12 -28.13 -21.86
N GLN A 19 16.12 -26.82 -22.15
CA GLN A 19 15.52 -25.85 -21.23
C GLN A 19 13.99 -26.06 -21.27
N PRO A 20 13.33 -26.41 -20.16
CA PRO A 20 11.88 -26.34 -20.09
C PRO A 20 11.49 -24.87 -20.29
N LYS A 21 10.60 -24.61 -21.27
CA LYS A 21 9.90 -23.33 -21.36
C LYS A 21 9.19 -23.12 -20.02
N ARG A 22 9.71 -22.20 -19.20
CA ARG A 22 8.98 -21.64 -18.07
C ARG A 22 7.78 -20.90 -18.69
N ASP A 23 6.62 -21.54 -18.61
CA ASP A 23 5.34 -20.87 -18.80
C ASP A 23 5.21 -19.88 -17.63
N GLU A 24 5.73 -18.66 -17.81
CA GLU A 24 5.37 -17.51 -16.98
C GLU A 24 3.94 -17.07 -17.34
N ARG A 25 2.99 -17.97 -17.12
CA ARG A 25 1.65 -17.57 -16.76
C ARG A 25 1.66 -17.39 -15.26
N GLN A 26 2.22 -16.27 -14.80
CA GLN A 26 1.83 -15.70 -13.52
C GLN A 26 0.34 -15.36 -13.63
N GLY A 27 -0.49 -16.37 -13.42
CA GLY A 27 -1.89 -16.17 -13.14
C GLY A 27 -1.94 -15.30 -11.89
N THR A 28 -2.58 -14.15 -12.01
CA THR A 28 -3.00 -13.34 -10.88
C THR A 28 -3.80 -14.26 -9.97
N ARG A 29 -3.15 -14.86 -8.97
CA ARG A 29 -3.86 -15.60 -7.94
C ARG A 29 -4.71 -14.56 -7.24
N GLU A 30 -6.02 -14.73 -7.30
CA GLU A 30 -6.97 -13.98 -6.49
C GLU A 30 -6.55 -14.21 -5.03
N MET A 31 -5.86 -13.22 -4.46
CA MET A 31 -5.42 -13.25 -3.08
C MET A 31 -6.67 -13.09 -2.23
N THR A 32 -7.00 -14.09 -1.42
CA THR A 32 -8.16 -14.01 -0.53
C THR A 32 -7.95 -12.85 0.44
N THR A 33 -8.82 -11.84 0.34
CA THR A 33 -8.80 -10.60 1.12
C THR A 33 -8.90 -10.83 2.61
N ASP A 34 -9.39 -11.99 3.03
CA ASP A 34 -9.71 -12.33 4.43
C ASP A 34 -8.51 -12.28 5.38
N SER A 35 -7.28 -12.17 4.88
CA SER A 35 -6.07 -12.09 5.70
C SER A 35 -5.34 -10.75 5.64
N LEU A 36 -5.75 -9.81 4.78
CA LEU A 36 -5.23 -8.44 4.79
C LEU A 36 -6.24 -7.53 5.49
N ALA A 37 -5.82 -6.78 6.50
CA ALA A 37 -6.74 -5.97 7.30
C ALA A 37 -6.15 -4.60 7.63
N ILE A 38 -7.03 -3.64 7.93
CA ILE A 38 -6.62 -2.36 8.51
C ILE A 38 -7.04 -2.34 9.98
N GLU A 39 -6.06 -2.12 10.83
CA GLU A 39 -6.28 -1.86 12.24
C GLU A 39 -6.23 -0.35 12.48
N LEU A 40 -7.36 0.19 12.93
CA LEU A 40 -7.50 1.56 13.39
C LEU A 40 -7.37 1.58 14.92
N SER A 41 -6.54 2.48 15.43
CA SER A 41 -6.26 2.62 16.86
C SER A 41 -6.26 4.09 17.28
N VAL A 42 -6.59 4.33 18.55
CA VAL A 42 -6.61 5.66 19.17
C VAL A 42 -5.75 5.62 20.42
N ASP A 43 -4.90 6.63 20.59
CA ASP A 43 -4.10 6.88 21.80
C ASP A 43 -4.25 8.36 22.17
N GLY A 44 -5.11 8.63 23.15
CA GLY A 44 -5.54 9.99 23.47
C GLY A 44 -6.23 10.67 22.27
N LYS A 45 -5.59 11.73 21.75
CA LYS A 45 -6.06 12.51 20.59
C LYS A 45 -5.39 12.10 19.28
N ARG A 46 -4.53 11.09 19.31
CA ARG A 46 -3.85 10.55 18.15
C ARG A 46 -4.61 9.35 17.60
N ILE A 47 -4.79 9.31 16.28
CA ILE A 47 -5.42 8.22 15.55
C ILE A 47 -4.42 7.64 14.55
N ARG A 48 -4.41 6.31 14.41
CA ARG A 48 -3.45 5.59 13.57
C ARG A 48 -4.09 4.42 12.84
N ALA A 49 -3.90 4.38 11.53
CA ALA A 49 -4.30 3.28 10.65
C ALA A 49 -3.07 2.47 10.23
N THR A 50 -3.11 1.17 10.51
CA THR A 50 -2.02 0.22 10.19
C THR A 50 -2.56 -0.90 9.33
N LEU A 51 -1.95 -1.14 8.17
CA LEU A 51 -2.18 -2.34 7.38
C LEU A 51 -1.48 -3.53 8.05
N VAL A 52 -2.19 -4.64 8.17
CA VAL A 52 -1.68 -5.89 8.72
C VAL A 52 -1.76 -6.96 7.65
N ASN A 53 -0.61 -7.47 7.22
CA ASN A 53 -0.55 -8.58 6.28
C ASN A 53 -0.60 -9.91 7.05
N GLY A 54 -1.79 -10.47 7.24
CA GLY A 54 -1.99 -11.81 7.76
C GLY A 54 -1.94 -12.92 6.69
N THR A 55 -1.65 -12.59 5.43
CA THR A 55 -1.54 -13.59 4.37
C THR A 55 -0.25 -14.41 4.52
N GLY A 56 -0.15 -15.53 3.79
CA GLY A 56 1.06 -16.36 3.77
C GLY A 56 2.17 -15.84 2.84
N ASP A 57 1.90 -14.78 2.08
CA ASP A 57 2.79 -14.25 1.04
C ASP A 57 3.08 -12.76 1.25
N ALA A 58 4.17 -12.27 0.67
CA ALA A 58 4.43 -10.83 0.65
C ALA A 58 3.41 -10.12 -0.24
N VAL A 59 3.04 -8.90 0.14
CA VAL A 59 2.05 -8.10 -0.58
C VAL A 59 2.68 -6.76 -0.95
N THR A 60 2.65 -6.40 -2.23
CA THR A 60 3.10 -5.09 -2.70
C THR A 60 1.94 -4.13 -2.69
N ILE A 61 2.11 -2.96 -2.10
CA ILE A 61 1.09 -1.91 -2.02
C ILE A 61 1.66 -0.58 -2.49
N LEU A 62 0.79 0.29 -3.01
CA LEU A 62 1.15 1.70 -3.23
C LEU A 62 1.00 2.46 -1.91
N HIS A 63 2.12 2.96 -1.39
CA HIS A 63 2.20 3.57 -0.07
C HIS A 63 2.50 5.08 -0.18
N THR A 64 1.58 5.82 -0.81
CA THR A 64 1.66 7.28 -0.92
C THR A 64 0.29 7.92 -0.81
N ALA A 65 0.17 8.88 0.11
CA ALA A 65 -1.06 9.60 0.39
C ALA A 65 -1.59 10.44 -0.77
N ARG A 66 -0.70 10.78 -1.71
CA ARG A 66 -1.05 11.58 -2.89
C ARG A 66 -1.95 10.77 -3.83
N HIS A 67 -1.49 9.58 -4.20
CA HIS A 67 -2.16 8.74 -5.20
C HIS A 67 -3.15 7.75 -4.58
N GLN A 68 -2.88 7.31 -3.35
CA GLN A 68 -3.69 6.31 -2.67
C GLN A 68 -4.04 6.76 -1.26
N ALA A 69 -5.13 7.51 -1.17
CA ALA A 69 -5.59 8.02 0.10
C ALA A 69 -6.29 6.93 0.93
N CYS A 70 -6.10 7.03 2.23
CA CYS A 70 -6.81 6.28 3.24
C CYS A 70 -7.85 7.24 3.80
N GLU A 71 -9.12 7.06 3.47
CA GLU A 71 -10.18 7.96 3.88
C GLU A 71 -10.57 7.70 5.34
N LEU A 72 -10.47 8.73 6.18
CA LEU A 72 -10.97 8.69 7.55
C LEU A 72 -12.41 9.19 7.56
N VAL A 73 -13.32 8.40 8.12
CA VAL A 73 -14.71 8.77 8.32
C VAL A 73 -14.93 9.03 9.80
N LEU A 74 -15.26 10.28 10.15
CA LEU A 74 -15.60 10.68 11.52
C LEU A 74 -17.11 10.91 11.62
N THR A 75 -17.75 10.22 12.56
CA THR A 75 -19.18 10.36 12.83
C THR A 75 -19.39 10.89 14.25
N ASP A 76 -20.16 11.96 14.41
CA ASP A 76 -20.45 12.54 15.72
C ASP A 76 -21.46 11.70 16.54
N GLY A 77 -21.76 12.16 17.75
CA GLY A 77 -22.73 11.52 18.64
C GLY A 77 -24.17 11.53 18.12
N GLU A 78 -24.50 12.41 17.18
CA GLU A 78 -25.82 12.53 16.54
C GLU A 78 -25.92 11.68 15.26
N GLY A 79 -24.80 11.12 14.79
CA GLY A 79 -24.74 10.31 13.58
C GLY A 79 -24.34 11.09 12.32
N HIS A 80 -23.95 12.36 12.43
CA HIS A 80 -23.50 13.15 11.30
C HIS A 80 -22.05 12.83 10.94
N VAL A 81 -21.80 12.61 9.65
CA VAL A 81 -20.46 12.38 9.11
C VAL A 81 -19.80 13.72 8.83
N LEU A 82 -18.63 13.95 9.42
CA LEU A 82 -17.83 15.14 9.21
C LEU A 82 -17.19 15.06 7.82
N GLN A 83 -17.30 16.14 7.05
CA GLN A 83 -16.74 16.24 5.71
C GLN A 83 -15.38 16.91 5.77
N PRO A 84 -14.27 16.19 5.51
CA PRO A 84 -12.97 16.83 5.40
C PRO A 84 -12.84 17.62 4.10
N PHE A 85 -11.92 18.57 4.10
CA PHE A 85 -11.43 19.17 2.87
C PHE A 85 -10.35 18.28 2.24
N ASP A 86 -10.54 17.84 0.99
CA ASP A 86 -9.50 17.11 0.25
C ASP A 86 -8.60 18.09 -0.52
N SER A 87 -7.38 18.29 -0.03
CA SER A 87 -6.40 19.20 -0.62
C SER A 87 -5.94 18.81 -2.03
N ARG A 88 -6.21 17.58 -2.50
CA ARG A 88 -5.92 17.16 -3.87
C ARG A 88 -6.87 17.79 -4.87
N SER A 89 -8.09 18.13 -4.46
CA SER A 89 -9.10 18.76 -5.33
C SER A 89 -8.63 20.08 -5.96
N ILE A 90 -7.67 20.77 -5.34
CA ILE A 90 -7.11 22.04 -5.82
C ILE A 90 -5.72 21.91 -6.43
N LYS A 91 -5.05 20.76 -6.28
CA LYS A 91 -3.69 20.54 -6.81
C LYS A 91 -3.77 19.86 -8.17
N LYS A 92 -3.29 20.54 -9.22
CA LYS A 92 -3.00 19.90 -10.51
C LYS A 92 -1.66 19.18 -10.39
N GLY A 93 -1.69 17.93 -9.97
CA GLY A 93 -0.52 17.07 -9.86
C GLY A 93 -0.35 16.18 -11.09
N ASP A 94 0.87 15.70 -11.27
CA ASP A 94 1.13 14.46 -12.00
C ASP A 94 0.60 13.27 -11.18
N ASP A 95 -0.30 12.48 -11.76
CA ASP A 95 -0.86 11.27 -11.14
C ASP A 95 -0.08 10.01 -11.53
N THR A 96 1.10 10.16 -12.15
CA THR A 96 2.02 9.06 -12.42
C THR A 96 2.44 8.39 -11.12
N VAL A 97 2.24 7.07 -11.06
CA VAL A 97 2.71 6.21 -9.97
C VAL A 97 4.07 5.65 -10.36
N TYR A 98 5.08 5.90 -9.52
CA TYR A 98 6.43 5.39 -9.73
C TYR A 98 6.69 4.15 -8.89
N CYS A 99 7.50 3.21 -9.38
CA CYS A 99 7.73 1.93 -8.71
C CYS A 99 8.43 2.10 -7.34
N THR A 100 9.18 3.19 -7.15
CA THR A 100 9.78 3.60 -5.87
C THR A 100 8.74 3.91 -4.78
N GLN A 101 7.49 4.19 -5.16
CA GLN A 101 6.38 4.49 -4.25
C GLN A 101 5.66 3.22 -3.78
N LEU A 102 6.02 2.07 -4.35
CA LEU A 102 5.51 0.80 -3.91
C LEU A 102 6.31 0.29 -2.72
N THR A 103 5.63 -0.42 -1.83
CA THR A 103 6.22 -1.00 -0.63
C THR A 103 5.77 -2.44 -0.52
N GLU A 104 6.72 -3.35 -0.30
CA GLU A 104 6.44 -4.74 0.01
C GLU A 104 6.18 -4.90 1.52
N VAL A 105 5.07 -5.55 1.85
CA VAL A 105 4.67 -5.89 3.21
C VAL A 105 4.78 -7.40 3.38
N ALA A 106 5.78 -7.85 4.13
CA ALA A 106 6.03 -9.28 4.36
C ALA A 106 4.88 -9.98 5.12
N PRO A 107 4.76 -11.31 5.05
CA PRO A 107 3.83 -12.08 5.88
C PRO A 107 3.99 -11.77 7.37
N GLY A 108 2.87 -11.50 8.05
CA GLY A 108 2.82 -11.11 9.46
C GLY A 108 3.30 -9.69 9.76
N ALA A 109 3.77 -8.94 8.76
CA ALA A 109 4.24 -7.58 8.96
C ALA A 109 3.10 -6.57 9.08
N ARG A 110 3.45 -5.42 9.64
CA ARG A 110 2.55 -4.29 9.87
C ARG A 110 3.14 -3.07 9.20
N GLN A 111 2.34 -2.38 8.40
CA GLN A 111 2.74 -1.17 7.69
C GLN A 111 1.84 -0.02 8.16
N LEU A 112 2.43 1.02 8.73
CA LEU A 112 1.71 2.26 9.02
C LEU A 112 1.22 2.84 7.69
N LEU A 113 -0.09 3.05 7.54
CA LEU A 113 -0.63 3.75 6.38
C LEU A 113 -0.68 5.25 6.66
N PHE A 114 -1.30 5.61 7.80
CA PHE A 114 -1.53 7.00 8.20
C PHE A 114 -1.56 7.13 9.71
N ASP A 115 -1.06 8.25 10.20
CA ASP A 115 -1.28 8.74 11.55
C ASP A 115 -1.60 10.25 11.53
N GLY A 116 -2.31 10.69 12.56
CA GLY A 116 -2.63 12.08 12.75
C GLY A 116 -3.07 12.34 14.18
N GLU A 117 -2.96 13.58 14.62
CA GLU A 117 -3.34 14.00 15.97
C GLU A 117 -4.27 15.21 15.91
N PHE A 118 -5.31 15.19 16.73
CA PHE A 118 -6.21 16.33 16.85
C PHE A 118 -5.55 17.45 17.65
N GLU A 119 -5.12 18.48 16.94
CA GLU A 119 -4.52 19.68 17.52
C GLU A 119 -5.58 20.76 17.79
N GLU A 120 -5.25 21.72 18.64
CA GLU A 120 -6.07 22.93 18.79
C GLU A 120 -5.98 23.80 17.52
N GLY A 121 -7.11 24.37 17.12
CA GLY A 121 -7.23 25.25 15.96
C GLY A 121 -8.22 26.39 16.21
N ASP A 122 -8.40 27.26 15.22
CA ASP A 122 -9.32 28.38 15.33
C ASP A 122 -10.78 27.90 15.31
N GLY A 123 -11.47 28.02 16.44
CA GLY A 123 -12.88 27.64 16.59
C GLY A 123 -13.14 26.15 16.79
N GLY A 124 -12.12 25.35 17.14
CA GLY A 124 -12.27 23.93 17.46
C GLY A 124 -10.93 23.18 17.35
N ARG A 125 -11.00 21.87 17.19
CA ARG A 125 -9.83 21.04 16.88
C ARG A 125 -9.62 20.92 15.37
N ARG A 126 -8.40 20.60 14.99
CA ARG A 126 -8.01 20.30 13.60
C ARG A 126 -7.28 18.97 13.52
N LEU A 127 -7.44 18.27 12.41
CA LEU A 127 -6.71 17.04 12.09
C LEU A 127 -6.29 17.07 10.63
N GLU A 128 -5.00 16.87 10.39
CA GLU A 128 -4.47 16.53 9.07
C GLU A 128 -4.36 15.01 8.97
N TRP A 129 -5.01 14.42 7.97
CA TRP A 129 -5.03 13.00 7.71
C TRP A 129 -4.66 12.75 6.25
N GLY A 130 -3.36 12.74 5.97
CA GLY A 130 -2.86 12.66 4.60
C GLY A 130 -3.30 13.88 3.78
N PRO A 131 -4.04 13.69 2.66
CA PRO A 131 -4.55 14.82 1.88
C PRO A 131 -5.79 15.48 2.47
N PHE A 132 -6.42 14.86 3.49
CA PHE A 132 -7.67 15.31 4.08
C PHE A 132 -7.44 16.19 5.30
N GLU A 133 -8.17 17.31 5.37
CA GLU A 133 -8.12 18.25 6.48
C GLU A 133 -9.49 18.34 7.15
N PHE A 134 -9.55 18.02 8.44
CA PHE A 134 -10.71 18.31 9.28
C PHE A 134 -10.44 19.59 10.06
N ALA A 135 -11.26 20.62 9.85
CA ALA A 135 -11.16 21.88 10.55
C ALA A 135 -12.38 22.12 11.43
N LYS A 136 -12.21 22.86 12.54
CA LYS A 136 -13.29 23.27 13.46
C LYS A 136 -14.10 22.07 14.00
N VAL A 137 -13.39 20.98 14.29
CA VAL A 137 -14.00 19.80 14.92
C VAL A 137 -14.36 20.17 16.36
N ALA A 138 -15.64 20.10 16.71
CA ALA A 138 -16.11 20.44 18.04
C ALA A 138 -15.61 19.41 19.08
N SER A 139 -15.60 19.81 20.35
CA SER A 139 -15.41 18.86 21.45
C SER A 139 -16.59 17.89 21.49
N GLY A 140 -16.32 16.61 21.76
CA GLY A 140 -17.32 15.57 21.78
C GLY A 140 -16.74 14.17 21.57
N ARG A 141 -17.64 13.18 21.59
CA ARG A 141 -17.32 11.79 21.30
C ARG A 141 -17.61 11.48 19.83
N TYR A 142 -16.64 10.91 19.14
CA TYR A 142 -16.74 10.54 17.74
C TYR A 142 -16.49 9.06 17.53
N ARG A 143 -17.19 8.45 16.58
CA ARG A 143 -16.84 7.15 16.02
C ARG A 143 -16.01 7.36 14.76
N ALA A 144 -14.94 6.58 14.62
CA ALA A 144 -14.02 6.67 13.50
C ALA A 144 -13.87 5.32 12.82
N THR A 145 -13.93 5.33 11.49
CA THR A 145 -13.56 4.20 10.63
C THR A 145 -12.65 4.70 9.52
N VAL A 146 -11.90 3.79 8.93
CA VAL A 146 -11.01 4.08 7.83
C VAL A 146 -11.32 3.16 6.66
N ARG A 147 -11.36 3.74 5.45
CA ARG A 147 -11.45 3.02 4.19
C ARG A 147 -10.21 3.29 3.35
N TRP A 148 -9.55 2.22 2.92
CA TRP A 148 -8.38 2.32 2.04
C TRP A 148 -8.66 1.54 0.77
N ALA A 149 -8.44 2.18 -0.37
CA ALA A 149 -8.64 1.56 -1.68
C ALA A 149 -7.30 1.50 -2.42
N ALA A 150 -6.86 0.31 -2.78
CA ALA A 150 -5.73 0.12 -3.67
C ALA A 150 -6.20 -0.06 -5.11
N THR A 151 -5.85 0.92 -5.95
CA THR A 151 -6.35 1.02 -7.33
C THR A 151 -5.24 0.97 -8.38
N ALA A 152 -3.96 1.08 -7.97
CA ALA A 152 -2.85 1.00 -8.92
C ALA A 152 -2.76 -0.40 -9.54
N GLU A 153 -2.56 -0.45 -10.86
CA GLU A 153 -2.38 -1.70 -11.62
C GLU A 153 -0.96 -1.88 -12.15
N SER A 154 -0.23 -0.77 -12.25
CA SER A 154 1.13 -0.68 -12.75
C SER A 154 1.85 0.51 -12.11
N CYS A 155 3.14 0.60 -12.35
CA CYS A 155 3.98 1.73 -11.98
C CYS A 155 4.97 2.02 -13.11
N PHE A 156 5.57 3.20 -13.10
CA PHE A 156 6.67 3.54 -14.01
C PHE A 156 8.01 3.43 -13.28
N ASP A 157 8.98 2.80 -13.94
CA ASP A 157 10.37 2.89 -13.53
C ASP A 157 10.89 4.32 -13.76
N GLU A 158 11.49 4.93 -12.74
CA GLU A 158 11.87 6.35 -12.76
C GLU A 158 12.98 6.66 -13.77
N ASP A 159 13.86 5.69 -14.04
CA ASP A 159 15.02 5.89 -14.91
C ASP A 159 14.67 5.67 -16.38
N SER A 160 13.96 4.57 -16.68
CA SER A 160 13.63 4.17 -18.05
C SER A 160 12.29 4.71 -18.54
N MET A 161 11.42 5.13 -17.62
CA MET A 161 10.01 5.48 -17.90
C MET A 161 9.22 4.32 -18.54
N GLU A 162 9.69 3.08 -18.38
CA GLU A 162 8.95 1.89 -18.80
C GLU A 162 7.86 1.56 -17.77
N GLU A 163 6.70 1.12 -18.26
CA GLU A 163 5.60 0.67 -17.42
C GLU A 163 5.86 -0.76 -16.93
N GLU A 164 5.86 -0.94 -15.62
CA GLU A 164 6.02 -2.22 -14.96
C GLU A 164 4.73 -2.67 -14.26
N ARG A 165 4.56 -3.99 -14.16
CA ARG A 165 3.47 -4.62 -13.40
C ARG A 165 4.07 -5.50 -12.31
N PRO A 166 4.35 -4.95 -11.13
CA PRO A 166 5.00 -5.68 -10.06
C PRO A 166 4.19 -6.90 -9.63
N ALA A 167 4.89 -8.02 -9.47
CA ALA A 167 4.28 -9.21 -8.89
C ALA A 167 3.80 -8.92 -7.46
N GLY A 168 2.65 -9.49 -7.09
CA GLY A 168 2.08 -9.32 -5.75
C GLY A 168 1.48 -7.93 -5.47
N LEU A 169 1.33 -7.06 -6.49
CA LEU A 169 0.62 -5.79 -6.34
C LEU A 169 -0.85 -6.07 -5.97
N TRP A 170 -1.20 -5.69 -4.74
CA TRP A 170 -2.55 -5.90 -4.23
C TRP A 170 -3.48 -4.79 -4.68
N ARG A 171 -4.71 -5.20 -5.00
CA ARG A 171 -5.80 -4.32 -5.41
C ARG A 171 -7.05 -4.69 -4.63
N GLY A 172 -7.84 -3.69 -4.29
CA GLY A 172 -9.09 -3.91 -3.57
C GLY A 172 -9.41 -2.76 -2.64
N THR A 173 -10.39 -2.99 -1.77
CA THR A 173 -10.77 -2.06 -0.70
C THR A 173 -10.72 -2.79 0.62
N LEU A 174 -10.16 -2.14 1.64
CA LEU A 174 -10.20 -2.59 3.01
C LEU A 174 -10.90 -1.53 3.86
N ASP A 175 -11.76 -2.00 4.75
CA ASP A 175 -12.35 -1.20 5.82
C ASP A 175 -11.72 -1.60 7.15
N SER A 176 -11.50 -0.63 8.03
CA SER A 176 -10.97 -0.88 9.36
C SER A 176 -12.05 -1.33 10.34
N ASN A 177 -11.63 -1.76 11.53
CA ASN A 177 -12.50 -1.72 12.71
C ASN A 177 -12.96 -0.28 13.02
N GLU A 178 -14.10 -0.16 13.70
CA GLU A 178 -14.54 1.11 14.29
C GLU A 178 -13.82 1.36 15.62
N VAL A 179 -13.46 2.61 15.88
CA VAL A 179 -12.93 3.08 17.17
C VAL A 179 -13.72 4.28 17.65
N THR A 180 -13.67 4.55 18.96
CA THR A 180 -14.21 5.78 19.55
C THR A 180 -13.07 6.68 19.98
N ILE A 181 -13.20 7.97 19.73
CA ILE A 181 -12.29 9.01 20.20
C ILE A 181 -13.07 10.08 20.96
N ASP A 182 -12.57 10.45 22.13
CA ASP A 182 -13.10 11.52 22.96
C ASP A 182 -12.22 12.77 22.78
N LEU A 183 -12.83 13.84 22.27
CA LEU A 183 -12.20 15.13 22.04
C LEU A 183 -12.69 16.10 23.12
N ASP A 184 -11.99 16.19 24.24
CA ASP A 184 -12.23 17.19 25.28
C ASP A 184 -11.57 18.54 24.97
#